data_AF-A0A1V5E312-F1
#
_entry.id   AF-A0A1V5E312-F1
#
_cell.length_a   1.000
_cell.length_b   1.000
_cell.length_c   1.000
_cell.angle_alpha   90.00
_cell.angle_beta   90.00
_cell.angle_gamma   90.00
#
_symmetry.space_group_name_H-M   'P 1'
#
loop_
_entity.id
_entity.type
_entity.pdbx_description
1 polymer ?
#
loop_
_entity_poly.entity_id
_entity_poly.type
_entity_poly.pdbx_seq_one_letter_code
_entity_poly.pdbx_strand_id
1 'polypeptide(L)'
;MKPILVAMVCLAFLQGVSTGRTAVALALPYPEPLMTTEETKSPSFDFENPSKRNARCQWYRSKLGQYSDVINKAAKEERIPPELLMTLVLNELADIGPEDVEQDQAIAWTLGDFDKYKLDSRAGYIGLGRLITGRPVSEWSLGIAQISPSKALRYNALAVPPQIRTNPELTEFYVAFSLLNRTVNIQAAAKVIKGILKDIERQQKGLWISQFIRPGVRFSADNPYDSMYPPPSKGVSAMNTMRRRNLTEMVIAVYNTDNLLTEDRPYRVPDARRGNYAQSGFANAGLHALNSREIVEDLEKTNFCGMPIAKWEPIGQTVPSPVFKPPLLDGLRLDGCLYWASQCGKPAADRFCITRQKGYKGAATWDIELYVPRTKVIGDGRICETGKNNPNCGAFTFIECR
;
A
#
# COMPACT_ATOMS: atom_id res chain seq x y z
N MET A 1 -1.23 35.62 -23.73
CA MET A 1 0.09 35.03 -24.08
C MET A 1 0.08 33.56 -23.68
N LYS A 2 -0.29 32.65 -24.60
CA LYS A 2 -0.52 31.22 -24.30
C LYS A 2 0.00 30.18 -25.34
N PRO A 3 0.77 30.50 -26.41
CA PRO A 3 1.32 29.42 -27.26
C PRO A 3 2.86 29.26 -27.27
N ILE A 4 3.64 29.88 -26.37
CA ILE A 4 5.11 29.80 -26.43
C ILE A 4 5.72 28.68 -25.54
N LEU A 5 4.99 28.14 -24.56
CA LEU A 5 5.56 27.18 -23.59
C LEU A 5 5.65 25.71 -24.08
N VAL A 6 5.05 25.37 -25.22
CA VAL A 6 5.06 23.98 -25.74
C VAL A 6 6.24 23.70 -26.69
N ALA A 7 6.97 24.75 -27.12
CA ALA A 7 8.03 24.62 -28.13
C ALA A 7 9.44 24.35 -27.56
N MET A 8 9.65 24.33 -26.24
CA MET A 8 11.00 24.25 -25.63
C MET A 8 11.44 22.85 -25.18
N VAL A 9 10.82 21.76 -25.65
CA VAL A 9 11.26 20.37 -25.34
C VAL A 9 11.95 19.68 -26.53
N CYS A 10 12.12 20.36 -27.69
CA CYS A 10 12.83 19.79 -28.84
C CYS A 10 14.29 20.25 -29.01
N LEU A 11 14.83 21.13 -28.16
CA LEU A 11 16.13 21.78 -28.40
C LEU A 11 17.33 21.23 -27.59
N ALA A 12 17.34 19.93 -27.28
CA ALA A 12 18.53 19.20 -26.82
C ALA A 12 19.13 18.28 -27.90
N PHE A 13 18.71 18.42 -29.15
CA PHE A 13 19.37 17.81 -30.30
C PHE A 13 20.37 18.81 -30.87
N LEU A 14 21.68 18.60 -30.65
CA LEU A 14 22.75 18.83 -31.66
C LEU A 14 24.21 18.65 -31.15
N GLN A 15 24.48 18.27 -29.89
CA GLN A 15 25.89 18.09 -29.44
C GLN A 15 26.31 16.68 -28.98
N GLY A 16 25.43 15.68 -29.03
CA GLY A 16 25.80 14.28 -28.75
C GLY A 16 26.60 13.58 -29.86
N VAL A 17 26.88 14.26 -30.98
CA VAL A 17 27.46 13.62 -32.18
C VAL A 17 28.98 13.39 -32.06
N SER A 18 29.70 14.03 -31.12
CA SER A 18 31.17 13.92 -31.09
C SER A 18 31.74 12.78 -30.21
N THR A 19 30.93 12.06 -29.44
CA THR A 19 31.43 11.02 -28.50
C THR A 19 30.88 9.61 -28.74
N GLY A 20 30.07 9.41 -29.79
CA GLY A 20 29.53 8.09 -30.14
C GLY A 20 28.57 7.48 -29.10
N ARG A 21 28.18 8.23 -28.07
CA ARG A 21 27.15 7.81 -27.11
C ARG A 21 25.81 8.41 -27.50
N THR A 22 24.83 7.56 -27.75
CA THR A 22 23.44 7.94 -27.97
C THR A 22 22.91 8.65 -26.71
N ALA A 23 22.66 9.96 -26.82
CA ALA A 23 21.95 10.69 -25.78
C ALA A 23 20.50 10.20 -25.74
N VAL A 24 20.09 9.60 -24.62
CA VAL A 24 18.70 9.24 -24.39
C VAL A 24 18.00 10.49 -23.88
N ALA A 25 17.16 11.10 -24.71
CA ALA A 25 16.30 12.19 -24.28
C ALA A 25 15.26 11.65 -23.27
N LEU A 26 15.39 12.05 -22.01
CA LEU A 26 14.37 11.82 -21.00
C LEU A 26 13.34 12.95 -21.12
N ALA A 27 12.33 12.75 -21.96
CA ALA A 27 11.17 13.63 -21.97
C ALA A 27 10.35 13.37 -20.69
N LEU A 28 10.62 14.17 -19.66
CA LEU A 28 9.84 14.16 -18.44
C LEU A 28 8.66 15.13 -18.61
N PRO A 29 7.40 14.67 -18.45
CA PRO A 29 6.26 15.58 -18.51
C PRO A 29 6.40 16.60 -17.38
N TYR A 30 6.20 17.88 -17.70
CA TYR A 30 6.17 18.95 -16.71
C TYR A 30 5.06 18.62 -15.70
N PRO A 31 5.33 18.58 -14.39
CA PRO A 31 4.29 18.35 -13.41
C PRO A 31 3.26 19.47 -13.51
N GLU A 32 2.00 19.15 -13.19
CA GLU A 32 0.98 20.18 -12.93
C GLU A 32 1.54 21.22 -11.93
N PRO A 33 1.09 22.48 -11.99
CA PRO A 33 1.56 23.50 -11.06
C PRO A 33 1.48 22.98 -9.62
N LEU A 34 2.60 23.11 -8.92
CA LEU A 34 2.73 22.73 -7.51
C LEU A 34 1.68 23.45 -6.67
N MET A 35 1.38 22.92 -5.48
CA MET A 35 0.43 23.55 -4.58
C MET A 35 0.75 25.03 -4.39
N THR A 36 -0.27 25.88 -4.46
CA THR A 36 -0.13 27.27 -4.04
C THR A 36 -0.09 27.32 -2.51
N THR A 37 0.49 28.36 -1.95
CA THR A 37 0.47 28.59 -0.50
C THR A 37 -0.95 28.80 0.05
N GLU A 38 -1.92 29.15 -0.79
CA GLU A 38 -3.34 29.17 -0.42
C GLU A 38 -3.94 27.77 -0.37
N GLU A 39 -3.45 26.84 -1.19
CA GLU A 39 -3.85 25.45 -1.14
C GLU A 39 -3.39 24.77 0.16
N THR A 40 -2.33 25.22 0.81
CA THR A 40 -1.82 24.58 2.04
C THR A 40 -2.47 25.07 3.32
N LYS A 41 -3.26 26.15 3.28
CA LYS A 41 -4.05 26.58 4.44
C LYS A 41 -5.18 25.59 4.69
N SER A 42 -4.87 24.59 5.50
CA SER A 42 -5.91 23.80 6.09
C SER A 42 -6.79 24.68 7.00
N PRO A 43 -8.13 24.50 7.01
CA PRO A 43 -8.94 25.05 8.10
C PRO A 43 -8.34 24.63 9.45
N SER A 44 -8.29 25.57 10.41
CA SER A 44 -7.93 25.30 11.81
C SER A 44 -8.52 23.95 12.23
N PHE A 45 -7.63 22.96 12.31
CA PHE A 45 -8.01 21.59 12.59
C PHE A 45 -8.20 21.40 14.09
N ASP A 46 -9.20 22.10 14.60
CA ASP A 46 -9.86 21.75 15.83
C ASP A 46 -10.74 20.53 15.52
N PHE A 47 -10.08 19.38 15.38
CA PHE A 47 -10.69 18.13 14.93
C PHE A 47 -11.77 17.64 15.88
N GLU A 48 -11.64 17.98 17.17
CA GLU A 48 -12.60 17.65 18.22
C GLU A 48 -13.94 18.35 18.05
N ASN A 49 -14.02 19.44 17.27
CA ASN A 49 -15.25 20.19 17.08
C ASN A 49 -16.08 19.64 15.90
N PRO A 50 -17.22 18.95 16.16
CA PRO A 50 -18.04 18.37 15.10
C PRO A 50 -18.68 19.44 14.20
N SER A 51 -18.82 20.67 14.70
CA SER A 51 -19.38 21.79 13.90
C SER A 51 -18.48 22.18 12.73
N LYS A 52 -17.18 21.84 12.78
CA LYS A 52 -16.21 22.09 11.71
C LYS A 52 -16.15 20.99 10.65
N ARG A 53 -16.87 19.86 10.83
CA ARG A 53 -16.85 18.71 9.90
C ARG A 53 -17.20 19.10 8.46
N ASN A 54 -18.22 19.94 8.26
CA ASN A 54 -18.62 20.35 6.91
C ASN A 54 -17.52 21.12 6.17
N ALA A 55 -16.78 21.98 6.88
CA ALA A 55 -15.64 22.70 6.33
C ALA A 55 -14.50 21.73 5.97
N ARG A 56 -14.19 20.76 6.85
CA ARG A 56 -13.20 19.70 6.56
C ARG A 56 -13.61 18.87 5.36
N CYS A 57 -14.88 18.48 5.23
CA CYS A 57 -15.39 17.77 4.06
C CYS A 57 -15.32 18.57 2.75
N GLN A 58 -15.50 19.89 2.80
CA GLN A 58 -15.27 20.75 1.64
C GLN A 58 -13.79 20.77 1.26
N TRP A 59 -12.90 20.83 2.25
CA TRP A 59 -11.46 20.76 2.04
C TRP A 59 -11.02 19.40 1.48
N TYR A 60 -11.50 18.26 2.01
CA TYR A 60 -11.18 16.94 1.46
C TYR A 60 -11.58 16.81 -0.01
N ARG A 61 -12.76 17.31 -0.38
CA ARG A 61 -13.23 17.34 -1.77
C ARG A 61 -12.37 18.21 -2.68
N SER A 62 -11.98 19.41 -2.22
CA SER A 62 -11.14 20.28 -3.04
C SER A 62 -9.74 19.70 -3.26
N LYS A 63 -9.23 18.91 -2.31
CA LYS A 63 -7.93 18.25 -2.42
C LYS A 63 -7.94 16.98 -3.25
N LEU A 64 -8.86 16.05 -2.96
CA LEU A 64 -8.81 14.68 -3.50
C LEU A 64 -9.98 14.33 -4.41
N GLY A 65 -11.00 15.19 -4.53
CA GLY A 65 -12.21 14.87 -5.28
C GLY A 65 -11.93 14.44 -6.72
N GLN A 66 -11.09 15.20 -7.44
CA GLN A 66 -10.70 14.90 -8.82
C GLN A 66 -9.78 13.66 -8.96
N TYR A 67 -9.20 13.18 -7.86
CA TYR A 67 -8.30 12.03 -7.85
C TYR A 67 -8.98 10.74 -7.33
N SER A 68 -10.29 10.77 -7.08
CA SER A 68 -11.03 9.62 -6.53
C SER A 68 -10.84 8.34 -7.37
N ASP A 69 -10.85 8.45 -8.70
CA ASP A 69 -10.63 7.31 -9.60
C ASP A 69 -9.21 6.76 -9.50
N VAL A 70 -8.21 7.64 -9.36
CA VAL A 70 -6.81 7.26 -9.18
C VAL A 70 -6.62 6.54 -7.85
N ILE A 71 -7.21 7.07 -6.76
CA ILE A 71 -7.19 6.46 -5.43
C ILE A 71 -7.81 5.06 -5.47
N ASN A 72 -9.02 4.94 -6.02
CA ASN A 72 -9.73 3.66 -6.14
C ASN A 72 -8.92 2.63 -6.95
N LYS A 73 -8.37 3.05 -8.10
CA LYS A 73 -7.56 2.19 -8.95
C LYS A 73 -6.28 1.73 -8.24
N ALA A 74 -5.52 2.66 -7.66
CA ALA A 74 -4.26 2.35 -6.98
C ALA A 74 -4.50 1.43 -5.77
N ALA A 75 -5.52 1.73 -4.96
CA ALA A 75 -5.91 0.91 -3.81
C ALA A 75 -6.29 -0.51 -4.22
N LYS A 76 -7.07 -0.66 -5.31
CA LYS A 76 -7.46 -1.96 -5.87
C LYS A 76 -6.26 -2.76 -6.39
N GLU A 77 -5.38 -2.13 -7.18
CA GLU A 77 -4.17 -2.76 -7.72
C GLU A 77 -3.25 -3.25 -6.60
N GLU A 78 -3.12 -2.46 -5.53
CA GLU A 78 -2.26 -2.78 -4.41
C GLU A 78 -2.93 -3.62 -3.31
N ARG A 79 -4.23 -3.88 -3.45
CA ARG A 79 -5.03 -4.67 -2.49
C ARG A 79 -5.02 -4.05 -1.08
N ILE A 80 -5.22 -2.74 -1.01
CA ILE A 80 -5.33 -1.97 0.24
C ILE A 80 -6.65 -1.19 0.28
N PRO A 81 -7.17 -0.83 1.48
CA PRO A 81 -8.37 0.00 1.57
C PRO A 81 -8.17 1.37 0.91
N PRO A 82 -9.06 1.82 -0.01
CA PRO A 82 -8.98 3.17 -0.55
C PRO A 82 -9.17 4.24 0.53
N GLU A 83 -9.93 3.95 1.59
CA GLU A 83 -10.08 4.83 2.76
C GLU A 83 -8.77 5.04 3.50
N LEU A 84 -7.94 3.98 3.59
CA LEU A 84 -6.63 4.05 4.22
C LEU A 84 -5.70 4.93 3.39
N LEU A 85 -5.63 4.68 2.07
CA LEU A 85 -4.82 5.48 1.15
C LEU A 85 -5.25 6.94 1.19
N MET A 86 -6.55 7.21 1.12
CA MET A 86 -7.10 8.55 1.17
C MET A 86 -6.81 9.26 2.49
N THR A 87 -7.00 8.57 3.62
CA THR A 87 -6.76 9.16 4.94
C THR A 87 -5.30 9.54 5.11
N LEU A 88 -4.38 8.67 4.66
CA LEU A 88 -2.96 8.95 4.71
C LEU A 88 -2.64 10.19 3.88
N VAL A 89 -3.08 10.26 2.63
CA VAL A 89 -2.83 11.44 1.78
C VAL A 89 -3.41 12.70 2.41
N LEU A 90 -4.64 12.67 2.94
CA LEU A 90 -5.24 13.83 3.63
C LEU A 90 -4.48 14.23 4.90
N ASN A 91 -3.90 13.26 5.60
CA ASN A 91 -3.10 13.49 6.80
C ASN A 91 -1.79 14.20 6.47
N GLU A 92 -1.12 13.80 5.40
CA GLU A 92 0.09 14.48 4.91
C GLU A 92 -0.25 15.88 4.41
N LEU A 93 -1.31 16.02 3.59
CA LEU A 93 -1.78 17.32 3.11
C LEU A 93 -2.17 18.29 4.23
N ALA A 94 -2.58 17.77 5.38
CA ALA A 94 -2.93 18.54 6.56
C ALA A 94 -1.70 19.14 7.25
N ASP A 95 -0.53 18.52 7.07
CA ASP A 95 0.73 18.88 7.72
C ASP A 95 1.67 19.67 6.79
N ILE A 96 1.33 19.83 5.51
CA ILE A 96 2.13 20.64 4.56
C ILE A 96 2.17 22.10 5.02
N GLY A 97 3.35 22.55 5.42
CA GLY A 97 3.66 23.93 5.72
C GLY A 97 4.17 24.71 4.49
N PRO A 98 4.37 26.04 4.63
CA PRO A 98 5.02 26.85 3.59
C PRO A 98 6.42 26.35 3.22
N GLU A 99 7.17 25.85 4.21
CA GLU A 99 8.52 25.30 4.00
C GLU A 99 8.52 24.08 3.07
N ASP A 100 7.52 23.21 3.16
CA ASP A 100 7.40 22.03 2.29
C ASP A 100 7.05 22.43 0.85
N VAL A 101 6.19 23.44 0.68
CA VAL A 101 5.87 24.00 -0.63
C VAL A 101 7.09 24.64 -1.28
N GLU A 102 7.86 25.40 -0.50
CA GLU A 102 9.10 26.00 -0.98
C GLU A 102 10.09 24.92 -1.42
N GLN A 103 10.23 23.82 -0.65
CA GLN A 103 11.08 22.69 -1.02
C GLN A 103 10.62 22.02 -2.33
N ASP A 104 9.33 21.70 -2.46
CA ASP A 104 8.75 21.15 -3.69
C ASP A 104 9.00 22.07 -4.90
N GLN A 105 8.82 23.38 -4.72
CA GLN A 105 9.07 24.40 -5.75
C GLN A 105 10.55 24.47 -6.12
N ALA A 106 11.43 24.35 -5.15
CA ALA A 106 12.87 24.38 -5.37
C ALA A 106 13.33 23.21 -6.26
N ILE A 107 12.79 22.01 -6.06
CA ILE A 107 13.08 20.84 -6.93
C ILE A 107 12.61 21.12 -8.34
N ALA A 108 11.36 21.56 -8.49
CA ALA A 108 10.77 21.82 -9.79
C ALA A 108 11.53 22.92 -10.55
N TRP A 109 11.98 23.97 -9.86
CA TRP A 109 12.79 25.04 -10.45
C TRP A 109 14.18 24.59 -10.83
N THR A 110 14.85 23.84 -9.95
CA THR A 110 16.19 23.30 -10.22
C THR A 110 16.20 22.52 -11.55
N LEU A 111 15.10 21.85 -11.89
CA LEU A 111 14.89 21.14 -13.16
C LEU A 111 14.67 22.01 -14.39
N GLY A 112 13.98 23.14 -14.23
CA GLY A 112 13.92 24.15 -15.30
C GLY A 112 15.30 24.64 -15.73
N ASP A 113 16.28 24.54 -14.83
CA ASP A 113 17.68 24.87 -15.11
C ASP A 113 18.59 23.66 -15.37
N PHE A 114 18.17 22.41 -15.10
CA PHE A 114 18.96 21.21 -15.47
C PHE A 114 19.23 21.14 -16.99
N ASP A 115 18.32 21.66 -17.82
CA ASP A 115 18.56 21.80 -19.27
C ASP A 115 19.68 22.80 -19.59
N LYS A 116 19.98 23.75 -18.69
CA LYS A 116 21.10 24.70 -18.82
C LYS A 116 22.39 24.15 -18.23
N TYR A 117 22.31 23.38 -17.15
CA TYR A 117 23.45 22.70 -16.55
C TYR A 117 23.75 21.41 -17.32
N LYS A 118 24.45 21.55 -18.45
CA LYS A 118 25.14 20.42 -19.07
C LYS A 118 25.90 19.68 -17.98
N LEU A 119 25.60 18.39 -17.83
CA LEU A 119 26.24 17.47 -16.88
C LEU A 119 27.74 17.37 -17.20
N ASP A 120 28.52 18.38 -16.82
CA ASP A 120 29.96 18.29 -16.85
C ASP A 120 30.39 17.43 -15.65
N SER A 121 30.73 16.19 -15.99
CA SER A 121 30.86 15.00 -15.15
C SER A 121 31.78 15.06 -13.92
N ARG A 122 32.37 16.21 -13.58
CA ARG A 122 33.37 16.31 -12.50
C ARG A 122 33.21 17.45 -11.50
N ALA A 123 32.40 18.48 -11.77
CA ALA A 123 32.32 19.65 -10.87
C ALA A 123 30.90 20.09 -10.46
N GLY A 124 29.87 19.71 -11.22
CA GLY A 124 28.50 20.22 -10.99
C GLY A 124 27.65 19.47 -9.95
N TYR A 125 28.02 18.24 -9.60
CA TYR A 125 27.13 17.34 -8.82
C TYR A 125 27.15 17.61 -7.31
N ILE A 126 28.25 18.14 -6.76
CA ILE A 126 28.40 18.36 -5.31
C ILE A 126 27.56 19.58 -4.83
N GLY A 127 27.14 20.46 -5.74
CA GLY A 127 26.36 21.66 -5.39
C GLY A 127 24.85 21.41 -5.24
N LEU A 128 24.27 20.54 -6.06
CA LEU A 128 22.81 20.41 -6.18
C LEU A 128 22.13 19.87 -4.90
N GLY A 129 22.79 18.98 -4.16
CA GLY A 129 22.24 18.42 -2.91
C GLY A 129 22.28 19.35 -1.69
N ARG A 130 22.91 20.54 -1.78
CA ARG A 130 23.06 21.46 -0.64
C ARG A 130 22.43 22.83 -0.84
N LEU A 131 22.01 23.18 -2.06
CA LEU A 131 21.88 24.58 -2.47
C LEU A 131 20.70 25.34 -1.87
N ILE A 132 19.73 24.69 -1.22
CA ILE A 132 18.48 25.38 -0.84
C ILE A 132 18.15 25.28 0.65
N THR A 133 18.49 24.18 1.34
CA THR A 133 18.17 24.02 2.79
C THR A 133 19.21 23.25 3.60
N GLY A 134 20.32 22.79 2.99
CA GLY A 134 21.34 21.98 3.65
C GLY A 134 20.93 20.53 3.95
N ARG A 135 19.74 20.06 3.55
CA ARG A 135 19.30 18.66 3.65
C ARG A 135 19.44 17.91 2.32
N PRO A 136 19.85 16.63 2.31
CA PRO A 136 19.86 15.81 1.10
C PRO A 136 18.43 15.52 0.61
N VAL A 137 18.26 15.42 -0.72
CA VAL A 137 16.97 15.15 -1.38
C VAL A 137 16.30 13.86 -0.87
N SER A 138 17.09 12.89 -0.41
CA SER A 138 16.65 11.60 0.16
C SER A 138 15.76 11.73 1.39
N GLU A 139 15.90 12.85 2.10
CA GLU A 139 15.19 13.20 3.31
C GLU A 139 13.99 14.12 3.04
N TRP A 140 13.79 14.56 1.79
CA TRP A 140 12.68 15.45 1.43
C TRP A 140 11.41 14.62 1.25
N SER A 141 10.35 15.05 1.90
CA SER A 141 9.01 14.48 1.76
C SER A 141 8.28 15.22 0.65
N LEU A 142 7.95 14.53 -0.44
CA LEU A 142 7.54 15.21 -1.68
C LEU A 142 6.11 14.93 -2.12
N GLY A 143 5.49 15.97 -2.67
CA GLY A 143 4.15 15.92 -3.20
C GLY A 143 3.08 15.63 -2.16
N ILE A 144 1.90 15.23 -2.63
CA ILE A 144 0.69 15.23 -1.80
C ILE A 144 0.64 14.16 -0.71
N ALA A 145 1.45 13.12 -0.81
CA ALA A 145 1.60 12.09 0.21
C ALA A 145 2.95 12.17 0.92
N GLN A 146 3.75 13.23 0.73
CA GLN A 146 5.01 13.42 1.46
C GLN A 146 5.93 12.17 1.47
N ILE A 147 6.01 11.47 0.33
CA ILE A 147 6.85 10.26 0.20
C ILE A 147 8.29 10.70 0.02
N SER A 148 9.19 10.20 0.86
CA SER A 148 10.62 10.35 0.62
C SER A 148 11.09 9.45 -0.54
N PRO A 149 12.03 9.90 -1.39
CA PRO A 149 12.57 9.08 -2.47
C PRO A 149 13.14 7.75 -1.99
N SER A 150 13.78 7.74 -0.82
CA SER A 150 14.33 6.55 -0.18
C SER A 150 13.24 5.51 0.15
N LYS A 151 12.09 5.92 0.71
CA LYS A 151 10.94 5.03 0.96
C LYS A 151 10.35 4.51 -0.35
N ALA A 152 10.18 5.38 -1.35
CA ALA A 152 9.67 4.96 -2.66
C ALA A 152 10.58 3.89 -3.30
N LEU A 153 11.90 4.06 -3.21
CA LEU A 153 12.87 3.09 -3.71
C LEU A 153 12.84 1.77 -2.92
N ARG A 154 12.81 1.84 -1.58
CA ARG A 154 12.73 0.65 -0.71
C ARG A 154 11.58 -0.28 -1.08
N TYR A 155 10.42 0.30 -1.41
CA TYR A 155 9.21 -0.45 -1.75
C TYR A 155 8.97 -0.60 -3.25
N ASN A 156 9.93 -0.25 -4.10
CA ASN A 156 9.81 -0.30 -5.56
C ASN A 156 8.52 0.38 -6.05
N ALA A 157 8.21 1.55 -5.46
CA ALA A 157 6.99 2.29 -5.70
C ALA A 157 6.93 2.84 -7.14
N LEU A 158 8.11 3.16 -7.71
CA LEU A 158 8.26 3.72 -9.04
C LEU A 158 9.19 2.89 -9.92
N ALA A 159 8.84 2.78 -11.19
CA ALA A 159 9.68 2.13 -12.18
C ALA A 159 10.80 3.07 -12.60
N VAL A 160 12.01 2.86 -12.06
CA VAL A 160 13.19 3.61 -12.48
C VAL A 160 13.75 3.01 -13.77
N PRO A 161 14.00 3.79 -14.84
CA PRO A 161 14.63 3.30 -16.05
C PRO A 161 16.02 2.69 -15.79
N PRO A 162 16.40 1.57 -16.44
CA PRO A 162 17.69 0.90 -16.18
C PRO A 162 18.91 1.82 -16.33
N GLN A 163 18.88 2.77 -17.28
CA GLN A 163 19.96 3.72 -17.50
C GLN A 163 20.15 4.71 -16.35
N ILE A 164 19.12 4.95 -15.54
CA ILE A 164 19.19 5.84 -14.36
C ILE A 164 19.64 5.04 -13.13
N ARG A 165 19.23 3.77 -13.01
CA ARG A 165 19.51 2.89 -11.86
C ARG A 165 20.99 2.71 -11.52
N THR A 166 21.89 2.92 -12.47
CA THR A 166 23.34 2.77 -12.27
C THR A 166 23.93 3.89 -11.43
N ASN A 167 23.22 5.01 -11.27
CA ASN A 167 23.63 6.15 -10.46
C ASN A 167 22.60 6.38 -9.34
N PRO A 168 22.96 6.15 -8.06
CA PRO A 168 22.05 6.33 -6.92
C PRO A 168 21.46 7.74 -6.81
N GLU A 169 22.27 8.79 -7.01
CA GLU A 169 21.82 10.19 -6.89
C GLU A 169 20.82 10.53 -8.00
N LEU A 170 21.11 10.15 -9.25
CA LEU A 170 20.17 10.35 -10.36
C LEU A 170 18.89 9.54 -10.18
N THR A 171 18.98 8.35 -9.58
CA THR A 171 17.84 7.50 -9.27
C THR A 171 16.93 8.17 -8.24
N GLU A 172 17.51 8.66 -7.16
CA GLU A 172 16.81 9.35 -6.09
C GLU A 172 16.13 10.62 -6.59
N PHE A 173 16.85 11.41 -7.39
CA PHE A 173 16.33 12.61 -8.01
C PHE A 173 15.20 12.33 -9.01
N TYR A 174 15.34 11.30 -9.85
CA TYR A 174 14.27 10.88 -10.77
C TYR A 174 13.00 10.50 -10.01
N VAL A 175 13.16 9.78 -8.90
CA VAL A 175 12.05 9.41 -8.02
C VAL A 175 11.43 10.66 -7.39
N ALA A 176 12.24 11.55 -6.82
CA ALA A 176 11.79 12.81 -6.23
C ALA A 176 10.93 13.62 -7.20
N PHE A 177 11.42 13.80 -8.42
CA PHE A 177 10.68 14.52 -9.45
C PHE A 177 9.39 13.81 -9.87
N SER A 178 9.43 12.50 -10.06
CA SER A 178 8.25 11.71 -10.44
C SER A 178 7.14 11.84 -9.39
N LEU A 179 7.51 12.01 -8.12
CA LEU A 179 6.59 12.21 -7.01
C LEU A 179 5.92 13.60 -6.99
N LEU A 180 6.39 14.58 -7.76
CA LEU A 180 5.68 15.86 -7.93
C LEU A 180 4.39 15.72 -8.74
N ASN A 181 4.27 14.67 -9.57
CA ASN A 181 3.03 14.36 -10.25
C ASN A 181 2.05 13.67 -9.27
N ARG A 182 0.91 14.33 -8.99
CA ARG A 182 -0.08 13.87 -7.99
C ARG A 182 -0.60 12.45 -8.25
N THR A 183 -0.87 12.10 -9.51
CA THR A 183 -1.34 10.75 -9.88
C THR A 183 -0.27 9.69 -9.59
N VAL A 184 0.98 9.99 -9.96
CA VAL A 184 2.13 9.11 -9.71
C VAL A 184 2.40 8.99 -8.21
N ASN A 185 2.28 10.09 -7.47
CA ASN A 185 2.46 10.15 -6.02
C ASN A 185 1.41 9.28 -5.30
N ILE A 186 0.12 9.35 -5.66
CA ILE A 186 -0.94 8.49 -5.09
C ILE A 186 -0.66 7.01 -5.36
N GLN A 187 -0.23 6.65 -6.58
CA GLN A 187 0.12 5.28 -6.92
C GLN A 187 1.34 4.79 -6.14
N ALA A 188 2.35 5.64 -5.98
CA ALA A 188 3.53 5.35 -5.18
C ALA A 188 3.16 5.16 -3.70
N ALA A 189 2.28 6.01 -3.15
CA ALA A 189 1.77 5.91 -1.78
C ALA A 189 1.12 4.55 -1.53
N ALA A 190 0.25 4.10 -2.45
CA ALA A 190 -0.41 2.79 -2.34
C ALA A 190 0.59 1.62 -2.23
N LYS A 191 1.68 1.65 -3.03
CA LYS A 191 2.73 0.63 -2.98
C LYS A 191 3.55 0.69 -1.69
N VAL A 192 3.89 1.90 -1.23
CA VAL A 192 4.59 2.10 0.06
C VAL A 192 3.73 1.57 1.20
N ILE A 193 2.43 1.89 1.26
CA ILE A 193 1.48 1.38 2.25
C ILE A 193 1.47 -0.15 2.25
N LYS A 194 1.34 -0.78 1.09
CA LYS A 194 1.38 -2.25 0.96
C LYS A 194 2.69 -2.84 1.47
N GLY A 195 3.82 -2.19 1.15
CA GLY A 195 5.14 -2.56 1.63
C GLY A 195 5.24 -2.52 3.15
N ILE A 196 4.80 -1.42 3.75
CA ILE A 196 4.72 -1.23 5.21
C ILE A 196 3.83 -2.30 5.84
N LEU A 197 2.64 -2.56 5.29
CA LEU A 197 1.73 -3.58 5.80
C LEU A 197 2.38 -4.98 5.79
N LYS A 198 3.14 -5.32 4.75
CA LYS A 198 3.90 -6.58 4.70
C LYS A 198 5.04 -6.63 5.71
N ASP A 199 5.73 -5.51 5.94
CA ASP A 199 6.79 -5.45 6.96
C ASP A 199 6.20 -5.59 8.36
N ILE A 200 5.07 -4.92 8.65
CA ILE A 200 4.29 -5.07 9.87
C ILE A 200 3.85 -6.53 10.08
N GLU A 201 3.37 -7.19 9.03
CA GLU A 201 2.98 -8.61 9.04
C GLU A 201 4.16 -9.52 9.37
N ARG A 202 5.32 -9.32 8.73
CA ARG A 202 6.54 -10.11 8.99
C ARG A 202 7.06 -9.91 10.41
N GLN A 203 6.96 -8.70 10.93
CA GLN A 203 7.50 -8.33 12.23
C GLN A 203 6.49 -8.49 13.39
N GLN A 204 5.34 -9.15 13.18
CA GLN A 204 4.29 -9.36 14.21
C GLN A 204 4.80 -9.93 15.54
N LYS A 205 5.97 -10.57 15.57
CA LYS A 205 6.60 -11.13 16.78
C LYS A 205 7.46 -10.13 17.57
N GLY A 206 7.73 -8.94 17.03
CA GLY A 206 8.54 -7.90 17.69
C GLY A 206 7.83 -7.31 18.91
N LEU A 207 8.55 -7.13 20.03
CA LEU A 207 7.97 -6.67 21.29
C LEU A 207 7.35 -5.27 21.21
N TRP A 208 7.98 -4.30 20.53
CA TRP A 208 7.42 -2.94 20.42
C TRP A 208 6.21 -2.90 19.47
N ILE A 209 6.28 -3.68 18.40
CA ILE A 209 5.17 -3.92 17.48
C ILE A 209 4.01 -4.48 18.28
N SER A 210 4.28 -5.48 19.13
CA SER A 210 3.31 -6.05 20.08
C SER A 210 2.79 -5.05 21.13
N GLN A 211 3.51 -3.97 21.42
CA GLN A 211 3.10 -2.90 22.33
C GLN A 211 2.26 -1.82 21.66
N PHE A 212 2.56 -1.43 20.41
CA PHE A 212 1.63 -0.67 19.55
C PHE A 212 0.35 -1.48 19.25
N ILE A 213 0.44 -2.81 19.34
CA ILE A 213 -0.60 -3.81 19.11
C ILE A 213 -1.58 -3.97 20.27
N ARG A 214 -1.18 -3.86 21.54
CA ARG A 214 -2.02 -4.27 22.68
C ARG A 214 -2.86 -3.10 23.24
N PRO A 215 -4.05 -3.39 23.79
CA PRO A 215 -5.33 -3.74 23.14
C PRO A 215 -5.89 -2.57 22.31
N GLY A 216 -6.59 -2.90 21.22
CA GLY A 216 -6.96 -1.96 20.15
C GLY A 216 -6.42 -2.33 18.77
N VAL A 217 -6.46 -3.62 18.39
CA VAL A 217 -6.41 -4.19 17.02
C VAL A 217 -5.04 -4.37 16.33
N ARG A 218 -4.90 -5.53 15.66
CA ARG A 218 -4.26 -5.73 14.35
C ARG A 218 -4.89 -6.84 13.49
N PHE A 219 -5.16 -6.42 12.27
CA PHE A 219 -4.83 -6.95 10.93
C PHE A 219 -4.03 -8.25 10.79
N SER A 220 -4.79 -9.34 10.64
CA SER A 220 -4.71 -10.27 9.51
C SER A 220 -6.10 -10.94 9.34
N ALA A 221 -6.36 -11.65 8.25
CA ALA A 221 -7.57 -12.47 8.11
C ALA A 221 -7.58 -13.68 9.06
N ASP A 222 -6.43 -13.98 9.67
CA ASP A 222 -6.30 -14.71 10.93
C ASP A 222 -5.99 -13.67 12.03
N ASN A 223 -7.01 -13.26 12.79
CA ASN A 223 -7.00 -12.10 13.68
C ASN A 223 -6.45 -12.45 15.08
N PRO A 224 -5.23 -12.04 15.49
CA PRO A 224 -4.65 -12.36 16.81
C PRO A 224 -5.28 -11.59 18.00
N TYR A 225 -6.49 -11.05 17.86
CA TYR A 225 -7.23 -10.30 18.89
C TYR A 225 -8.60 -10.86 19.20
N ASP A 226 -8.93 -12.05 18.71
CA ASP A 226 -10.20 -12.71 18.99
C ASP A 226 -10.45 -12.95 20.50
N SER A 227 -9.40 -12.97 21.32
CA SER A 227 -9.49 -13.37 22.74
C SER A 227 -9.39 -12.24 23.77
N MET A 228 -9.33 -10.97 23.36
CA MET A 228 -9.00 -9.86 24.27
C MET A 228 -10.07 -8.76 24.45
N TYR A 229 -11.33 -8.98 24.08
CA TYR A 229 -12.40 -7.97 24.28
C TYR A 229 -13.62 -8.51 25.04
N PRO A 230 -14.31 -7.65 25.82
CA PRO A 230 -15.59 -7.98 26.45
C PRO A 230 -16.67 -8.30 25.40
N PRO A 231 -17.72 -9.05 25.77
CA PRO A 231 -18.71 -9.54 24.81
C PRO A 231 -19.39 -8.39 24.06
N PRO A 232 -19.72 -8.58 22.77
CA PRO A 232 -20.32 -7.55 21.94
C PRO A 232 -21.67 -7.11 22.53
N SER A 233 -21.87 -5.80 22.69
CA SER A 233 -23.22 -5.26 22.75
C SER A 233 -23.88 -5.44 21.37
N LYS A 234 -25.12 -5.92 21.36
CA LYS A 234 -25.83 -6.32 20.13
C LYS A 234 -25.90 -5.17 19.12
N GLY A 235 -25.29 -5.36 17.95
CA GLY A 235 -25.38 -4.44 16.80
C GLY A 235 -24.04 -4.29 16.08
N VAL A 236 -23.87 -5.00 14.96
CA VAL A 236 -22.68 -4.87 14.11
C VAL A 236 -22.66 -3.47 13.48
N SER A 237 -21.83 -2.57 14.01
CA SER A 237 -21.26 -1.41 13.28
C SER A 237 -19.99 -0.87 13.96
N ALA A 238 -19.86 -0.98 15.30
CA ALA A 238 -18.74 -0.41 16.05
C ALA A 238 -17.39 -1.13 15.84
N MET A 239 -17.40 -2.46 15.69
CA MET A 239 -16.18 -3.27 15.63
C MET A 239 -15.38 -3.06 14.34
N ASN A 240 -16.06 -2.94 13.20
CA ASN A 240 -15.41 -2.71 11.90
C ASN A 240 -14.84 -1.29 11.80
N THR A 241 -15.55 -0.29 12.33
CA THR A 241 -15.07 1.09 12.43
C THR A 241 -13.82 1.19 13.31
N MET A 242 -13.82 0.55 14.48
CA MET A 242 -12.65 0.55 15.36
C MET A 242 -11.44 -0.13 14.72
N ARG A 243 -11.66 -1.27 14.05
CA ARG A 243 -10.61 -1.96 13.29
C ARG A 243 -9.99 -1.05 12.23
N ARG A 244 -10.81 -0.34 11.46
CA ARG A 244 -10.33 0.59 10.41
C ARG A 244 -9.54 1.77 10.98
N ARG A 245 -10.00 2.36 12.09
CA ARG A 245 -9.28 3.45 12.76
C ARG A 245 -7.87 3.03 13.17
N ASN A 246 -7.77 1.87 13.82
CA ASN A 246 -6.50 1.40 14.36
C ASN A 246 -5.52 0.97 13.25
N LEU A 247 -6.00 0.48 12.10
CA LEU A 247 -5.14 0.31 10.92
C LEU A 247 -4.49 1.61 10.52
N THR A 248 -5.33 2.64 10.47
CA THR A 248 -5.02 3.90 9.84
C THR A 248 -4.01 4.65 10.71
N GLU A 249 -4.24 4.68 12.02
CA GLU A 249 -3.27 5.16 13.00
C GLU A 249 -1.92 4.45 12.89
N MET A 250 -1.91 3.12 12.78
CA MET A 250 -0.66 2.38 12.69
C MET A 250 0.11 2.64 11.40
N VAL A 251 -0.57 2.60 10.26
CA VAL A 251 0.08 2.79 8.96
C VAL A 251 0.65 4.20 8.88
N ILE A 252 -0.08 5.19 9.37
CA ILE A 252 0.34 6.59 9.32
C ILE A 252 1.49 6.85 10.31
N ALA A 253 1.43 6.29 11.52
CA ALA A 253 2.57 6.36 12.44
C ALA A 253 3.84 5.77 11.82
N VAL A 254 3.76 4.61 11.17
CA VAL A 254 4.90 3.97 10.49
C VAL A 254 5.34 4.74 9.25
N TYR A 255 4.40 5.30 8.51
CA TYR A 255 4.69 6.10 7.34
C TYR A 255 5.49 7.35 7.71
N ASN A 256 5.18 7.96 8.86
CA ASN A 256 5.81 9.19 9.34
C ASN A 256 7.02 8.95 10.26
N THR A 257 7.50 7.71 10.37
CA THR A 257 8.71 7.41 11.15
C THR A 257 9.51 6.26 10.55
N ASP A 258 10.60 6.59 9.87
CA ASP A 258 11.55 5.61 9.30
C ASP A 258 12.12 4.65 10.35
N ASN A 259 12.19 5.09 11.60
CA ASN A 259 12.78 4.35 12.70
C ASN A 259 11.86 3.27 13.26
N LEU A 260 10.53 3.32 13.01
CA LEU A 260 9.64 2.33 13.61
C LEU A 260 9.97 0.93 13.09
N LEU A 261 10.03 0.72 11.78
CA LEU A 261 10.28 -0.62 11.21
C LEU A 261 11.73 -1.12 11.36
N THR A 262 12.67 -0.25 11.71
CA THR A 262 14.11 -0.57 11.79
C THR A 262 14.63 -0.66 13.22
N GLU A 263 13.90 -0.14 14.21
CA GLU A 263 14.30 -0.22 15.62
C GLU A 263 14.05 -1.65 16.17
N ASP A 264 15.15 -2.35 16.42
CA ASP A 264 15.18 -3.71 16.97
C ASP A 264 15.03 -3.73 18.51
N ARG A 265 15.17 -2.58 19.17
CA ARG A 265 15.22 -2.45 20.64
C ARG A 265 13.95 -1.83 21.24
N PRO A 266 13.09 -2.63 21.89
CA PRO A 266 11.80 -2.17 22.40
C PRO A 266 11.86 -1.11 23.52
N TYR A 267 13.00 -0.93 24.20
CA TYR A 267 13.14 0.03 25.30
C TYR A 267 13.52 1.45 24.86
N ARG A 268 13.83 1.66 23.57
CA ARG A 268 14.05 3.00 23.00
C ARG A 268 12.79 3.61 22.41
N VAL A 269 11.71 2.84 22.37
CA VAL A 269 10.39 3.32 21.96
C VAL A 269 9.82 4.14 23.12
N PRO A 270 9.61 5.46 22.97
CA PRO A 270 9.10 6.30 24.04
C PRO A 270 7.73 5.81 24.50
N ASP A 271 7.52 5.77 25.81
CA ASP A 271 6.21 5.50 26.40
C ASP A 271 5.27 6.67 26.06
N ALA A 272 4.51 6.53 24.98
CA ALA A 272 3.57 7.54 24.50
C ALA A 272 2.52 7.94 25.57
N ARG A 273 2.32 7.12 26.62
CA ARG A 273 1.38 7.41 27.72
C ARG A 273 1.94 8.38 28.76
N ARG A 274 3.27 8.54 28.86
CA ARG A 274 3.89 9.35 29.94
C ARG A 274 4.13 10.80 29.57
N GLY A 275 3.70 11.25 28.39
CA GLY A 275 3.85 12.66 27.98
C GLY A 275 5.29 13.13 27.78
N ASN A 276 6.28 12.24 27.92
CA ASN A 276 7.69 12.54 27.69
C ASN A 276 8.02 12.38 26.20
N TYR A 277 7.41 13.25 25.39
CA TYR A 277 7.56 13.36 23.93
C TYR A 277 8.90 13.97 23.47
N ALA A 278 9.92 13.97 24.34
CA ALA A 278 11.18 14.68 24.09
C ALA A 278 12.01 14.11 22.91
N GLN A 279 11.60 12.98 22.32
CA GLN A 279 12.13 12.51 21.03
C GLN A 279 11.17 12.94 19.92
N SER A 280 11.54 13.98 19.18
CA SER A 280 10.72 14.68 18.17
C SER A 280 10.01 13.76 17.16
N GLY A 281 10.64 12.65 16.76
CA GLY A 281 10.05 11.72 15.77
C GLY A 281 8.75 11.03 16.24
N PHE A 282 8.66 10.64 17.51
CA PHE A 282 7.46 9.94 18.02
C PHE A 282 6.33 10.91 18.36
N ALA A 283 6.65 12.15 18.75
CA ALA A 283 5.66 13.20 18.94
C ALA A 283 4.92 13.48 17.62
N ASN A 284 5.70 13.58 16.53
CA ASN A 284 5.13 13.78 15.20
C ASN A 284 4.22 12.61 14.79
N ALA A 285 4.70 11.37 14.92
CA ALA A 285 3.91 10.18 14.61
C ALA A 285 2.59 10.10 15.41
N GLY A 286 2.62 10.49 16.69
CA GLY A 286 1.43 10.56 17.54
C GLY A 286 0.42 11.60 17.05
N LEU A 287 0.88 12.78 16.66
CA LEU A 287 0.03 13.83 16.09
C LEU A 287 -0.63 13.37 14.79
N HIS A 288 0.15 12.79 13.88
CA HIS A 288 -0.38 12.24 12.62
C HIS A 288 -1.42 11.15 12.87
N ALA A 289 -1.17 10.23 13.82
CA ALA A 289 -2.14 9.20 14.19
C ALA A 289 -3.47 9.80 14.71
N LEU A 290 -3.40 10.82 15.57
CA LEU A 290 -4.60 11.51 16.07
C LEU A 290 -5.37 12.19 14.94
N ASN A 291 -4.69 12.95 14.08
CA ASN A 291 -5.30 13.60 12.92
C ASN A 291 -5.99 12.58 12.00
N SER A 292 -5.36 11.42 11.83
CA SER A 292 -5.87 10.32 11.00
C SER A 292 -7.16 9.73 11.52
N ARG A 293 -7.25 9.53 12.85
CA ARG A 293 -8.46 9.04 13.50
C ARG A 293 -9.67 9.91 13.18
N GLU A 294 -9.47 11.21 13.23
CA GLU A 294 -10.51 12.22 12.99
C GLU A 294 -10.90 12.28 11.51
N ILE A 295 -9.92 12.20 10.61
CA ILE A 295 -10.17 12.08 9.15
C ILE A 295 -11.00 10.82 8.84
N VAL A 296 -10.61 9.64 9.36
CA VAL A 296 -11.38 8.39 9.17
C VAL A 296 -12.81 8.58 9.68
N GLU A 297 -12.98 9.17 10.86
CA GLU A 297 -14.29 9.38 11.45
C GLU A 297 -15.18 10.29 10.57
N ASP A 298 -14.63 11.38 10.05
CA ASP A 298 -15.37 12.27 9.15
C ASP A 298 -15.75 11.56 7.86
N LEU A 299 -14.81 10.84 7.23
CA LEU A 299 -15.06 10.09 6.01
C LEU A 299 -16.15 9.02 6.21
N GLU A 300 -16.11 8.26 7.30
CA GLU A 300 -17.13 7.25 7.60
C GLU A 300 -18.50 7.88 7.87
N LYS A 301 -18.57 8.94 8.69
CA LYS A 301 -19.84 9.57 9.08
C LYS A 301 -20.52 10.33 7.94
N THR A 302 -19.78 10.73 6.92
CA THR A 302 -20.28 11.56 5.81
C THR A 302 -20.32 10.82 4.48
N ASN A 303 -20.11 9.50 4.49
CA ASN A 303 -20.00 8.69 3.27
C ASN A 303 -18.99 9.32 2.30
N PHE A 304 -17.74 9.46 2.78
CA PHE A 304 -16.60 10.03 2.09
C PHE A 304 -16.81 11.48 1.63
N CYS A 305 -17.58 12.26 2.41
CA CYS A 305 -17.95 13.63 2.07
C CYS A 305 -18.55 13.78 0.66
N GLY A 306 -19.21 12.74 0.14
CA GLY A 306 -19.78 12.70 -1.21
C GLY A 306 -18.77 12.43 -2.34
N MET A 307 -17.52 12.11 -2.03
CA MET A 307 -16.55 11.65 -3.05
C MET A 307 -16.86 10.20 -3.47
N PRO A 308 -16.68 9.84 -4.75
CA PRO A 308 -16.94 8.49 -5.26
C PRO A 308 -15.81 7.52 -4.87
N ILE A 309 -15.50 7.42 -3.58
CA ILE A 309 -14.54 6.45 -3.05
C ILE A 309 -15.25 5.10 -2.94
N ALA A 310 -14.64 4.07 -3.53
CA ALA A 310 -15.14 2.71 -3.42
C ALA A 310 -15.13 2.32 -1.95
N LYS A 311 -16.25 1.78 -1.46
CA LYS A 311 -16.27 1.19 -0.13
C LYS A 311 -15.31 0.01 -0.12
N TRP A 312 -14.44 -0.04 0.89
CA TRP A 312 -13.65 -1.22 1.11
C TRP A 312 -14.54 -2.41 1.46
N GLU A 313 -14.65 -3.31 0.50
CA GLU A 313 -14.98 -4.70 0.78
C GLU A 313 -13.71 -5.33 1.35
N PRO A 314 -13.72 -5.84 2.59
CA PRO A 314 -12.57 -6.50 3.16
C PRO A 314 -12.04 -7.52 2.18
N ILE A 315 -10.77 -7.45 1.81
CA ILE A 315 -10.09 -8.55 1.12
C ILE A 315 -10.04 -9.69 2.13
N GLY A 316 -11.06 -10.55 2.09
CA GLY A 316 -11.34 -11.51 3.17
C GLY A 316 -12.72 -11.40 3.81
N GLN A 317 -13.63 -10.52 3.34
CA GLN A 317 -15.00 -10.99 3.22
C GLN A 317 -14.88 -12.17 2.30
N THR A 318 -14.94 -13.36 2.91
CA THR A 318 -14.91 -14.64 2.24
C THR A 318 -15.77 -14.46 1.00
N VAL A 319 -15.16 -14.42 -0.18
CA VAL A 319 -15.80 -15.12 -1.29
C VAL A 319 -16.01 -16.49 -0.65
N PRO A 320 -17.26 -16.86 -0.29
CA PRO A 320 -17.51 -17.98 0.59
C PRO A 320 -16.62 -19.11 0.08
N SER A 321 -15.65 -19.54 0.91
CA SER A 321 -14.61 -20.48 0.50
C SER A 321 -15.32 -21.58 -0.25
N PRO A 322 -15.15 -21.71 -1.58
CA PRO A 322 -16.10 -22.47 -2.35
C PRO A 322 -16.05 -23.90 -1.87
N VAL A 323 -17.19 -24.37 -1.38
CA VAL A 323 -17.34 -25.74 -0.89
C VAL A 323 -17.82 -26.58 -2.06
N PHE A 324 -16.98 -27.46 -2.55
CA PHE A 324 -17.30 -28.38 -3.63
C PHE A 324 -17.89 -29.66 -3.03
N LYS A 325 -19.15 -30.01 -3.38
CA LYS A 325 -19.91 -31.13 -2.79
C LYS A 325 -20.68 -31.95 -3.85
N PRO A 326 -20.24 -33.18 -4.20
CA PRO A 326 -18.87 -33.66 -4.10
C PRO A 326 -17.98 -33.00 -5.18
N PRO A 327 -16.67 -32.89 -4.96
CA PRO A 327 -15.75 -32.42 -6.00
C PRO A 327 -15.66 -33.44 -7.15
N LEU A 328 -15.78 -32.94 -8.38
CA LEU A 328 -15.69 -33.75 -9.60
C LEU A 328 -14.46 -33.39 -10.45
N LEU A 329 -13.86 -34.41 -11.06
CA LEU A 329 -12.80 -34.34 -12.05
C LEU A 329 -13.26 -35.10 -13.31
N ASP A 330 -13.45 -34.37 -14.42
CA ASP A 330 -13.98 -34.90 -15.69
C ASP A 330 -15.28 -35.71 -15.53
N GLY A 331 -16.19 -35.20 -14.70
CA GLY A 331 -17.48 -35.83 -14.41
C GLY A 331 -17.43 -37.01 -13.43
N LEU A 332 -16.24 -37.46 -13.01
CA LEU A 332 -16.08 -38.51 -11.99
C LEU A 332 -15.78 -37.89 -10.62
N ARG A 333 -16.10 -38.62 -9.55
CA ARG A 333 -15.74 -38.19 -8.19
C ARG A 333 -14.22 -38.14 -8.05
N LEU A 334 -13.74 -37.05 -7.46
CA LEU A 334 -12.32 -36.88 -7.17
C LEU A 334 -11.86 -37.93 -6.14
N ASP A 335 -10.83 -38.69 -6.50
CA ASP A 335 -10.19 -39.65 -5.61
C ASP A 335 -9.52 -38.96 -4.42
N GLY A 336 -9.52 -39.63 -3.27
CA GLY A 336 -8.88 -39.15 -2.05
C GLY A 336 -7.36 -39.00 -2.14
N CYS A 337 -6.72 -39.55 -3.19
CA CYS A 337 -5.27 -39.53 -3.38
C CYS A 337 -4.81 -38.65 -4.54
N LEU A 338 -3.65 -38.01 -4.37
CA LEU A 338 -3.04 -37.16 -5.41
C LEU A 338 -2.45 -38.04 -6.51
N TYR A 339 -1.78 -39.13 -6.14
CA TYR A 339 -1.33 -40.18 -7.05
C TYR A 339 -1.90 -41.53 -6.60
N TRP A 340 -1.91 -42.54 -7.46
CA TRP A 340 -2.47 -43.84 -7.13
C TRP A 340 -1.97 -44.38 -5.78
N ALA A 341 -2.88 -44.55 -4.81
CA ALA A 341 -2.61 -45.02 -3.46
C ALA A 341 -1.51 -44.26 -2.69
N SER A 342 -1.23 -43.00 -3.03
CA SER A 342 -0.21 -42.20 -2.33
C SER A 342 -0.58 -40.71 -2.27
N GLN A 343 -0.05 -40.03 -1.26
CA GLN A 343 -0.32 -38.61 -1.02
C GLN A 343 -1.82 -38.29 -0.89
N CYS A 344 -2.50 -39.02 -0.01
CA CYS A 344 -3.94 -38.94 0.18
C CYS A 344 -4.37 -37.86 1.19
N GLY A 345 -5.62 -37.43 1.10
CA GLY A 345 -6.17 -36.33 1.92
C GLY A 345 -5.69 -34.97 1.44
N LYS A 346 -4.98 -34.25 2.31
CA LYS A 346 -4.58 -32.86 2.07
C LYS A 346 -3.90 -32.61 0.71
N PRO A 347 -2.92 -33.41 0.26
CA PRO A 347 -2.20 -33.11 -0.98
C PRO A 347 -3.11 -33.13 -2.22
N ALA A 348 -4.07 -34.07 -2.27
CA ALA A 348 -5.04 -34.17 -3.35
C ALA A 348 -6.05 -33.02 -3.30
N ALA A 349 -6.52 -32.65 -2.10
CA ALA A 349 -7.42 -31.53 -1.90
C ALA A 349 -6.77 -30.18 -2.26
N ASP A 350 -5.52 -29.97 -1.85
CA ASP A 350 -4.74 -28.78 -2.21
C ASP A 350 -4.56 -28.69 -3.73
N ARG A 351 -4.20 -29.80 -4.39
CA ARG A 351 -4.07 -29.84 -5.85
C ARG A 351 -5.39 -29.49 -6.53
N PHE A 352 -6.51 -30.05 -6.06
CA PHE A 352 -7.82 -29.75 -6.60
C PHE A 352 -8.14 -28.24 -6.52
N CYS A 353 -7.95 -27.62 -5.35
CA CYS A 353 -8.17 -26.20 -5.17
C CYS A 353 -7.32 -25.34 -6.11
N ILE A 354 -6.02 -25.65 -6.21
CA ILE A 354 -5.09 -24.94 -7.10
C ILE A 354 -5.51 -25.06 -8.57
N THR A 355 -6.11 -26.19 -8.98
CA THR A 355 -6.53 -26.42 -10.38
C THR A 355 -7.90 -25.83 -10.74
N ARG A 356 -8.82 -25.66 -9.80
CA ARG A 356 -10.20 -25.26 -10.09
C ARG A 356 -10.37 -23.79 -10.48
N GLN A 357 -9.57 -22.88 -9.94
CA GLN A 357 -9.55 -21.45 -10.34
C GLN A 357 -8.18 -20.82 -10.08
N LYS A 358 -7.84 -19.79 -10.86
CA LYS A 358 -6.65 -18.95 -10.64
C LYS A 358 -6.82 -18.18 -9.32
N GLY A 359 -6.35 -18.72 -8.20
CA GLY A 359 -6.29 -17.93 -6.96
C GLY A 359 -6.21 -18.70 -5.65
N TYR A 360 -6.70 -19.95 -5.59
CA TYR A 360 -6.67 -20.72 -4.34
C TYR A 360 -5.26 -21.23 -4.05
N LYS A 361 -4.83 -21.08 -2.79
CA LYS A 361 -3.54 -21.55 -2.27
C LYS A 361 -3.59 -23.00 -1.82
N GLY A 362 -4.78 -23.55 -1.57
CA GLY A 362 -5.00 -24.95 -1.20
C GLY A 362 -6.36 -25.18 -0.55
N ALA A 363 -6.56 -26.35 0.03
CA ALA A 363 -7.74 -26.70 0.81
C ALA A 363 -7.60 -26.24 2.27
N ALA A 364 -8.69 -25.65 2.78
CA ALA A 364 -8.88 -25.31 4.19
C ALA A 364 -9.35 -26.53 4.99
N THR A 365 -10.39 -27.21 4.50
CA THR A 365 -10.96 -28.42 5.10
C THR A 365 -11.51 -29.34 4.00
N TRP A 366 -11.55 -30.63 4.29
CA TRP A 366 -12.01 -31.68 3.38
C TRP A 366 -12.42 -32.90 4.20
N ASP A 367 -13.19 -33.78 3.57
CA ASP A 367 -13.56 -35.08 4.14
C ASP A 367 -13.61 -36.14 3.03
N ILE A 368 -13.38 -37.40 3.40
CA ILE A 368 -13.26 -38.53 2.48
C ILE A 368 -14.19 -39.64 2.92
N GLU A 369 -15.01 -40.13 1.99
CA GLU A 369 -15.75 -41.37 2.14
C GLU A 369 -15.01 -42.54 1.47
N LEU A 370 -15.09 -43.72 2.08
CA LEU A 370 -14.50 -44.95 1.58
C LEU A 370 -15.54 -45.80 0.83
N TYR A 371 -15.07 -46.81 0.09
CA TYR A 371 -15.90 -47.77 -0.67
C TYR A 371 -16.74 -47.12 -1.77
N VAL A 372 -16.23 -46.05 -2.38
CA VAL A 372 -16.87 -45.41 -3.52
C VAL A 372 -16.73 -46.30 -4.75
N PRO A 373 -17.78 -46.55 -5.55
CA PRO A 373 -17.69 -47.48 -6.67
C PRO A 373 -16.63 -47.08 -7.72
N ARG A 374 -16.50 -45.78 -7.98
CA ARG A 374 -15.63 -45.25 -9.04
C ARG A 374 -15.13 -43.84 -8.74
N THR A 375 -13.83 -43.61 -8.86
CA THR A 375 -13.17 -42.31 -8.64
C THR A 375 -12.09 -42.04 -9.69
N LYS A 376 -11.61 -40.79 -9.76
CA LYS A 376 -10.49 -40.39 -10.63
C LYS A 376 -9.40 -39.67 -9.84
N VAL A 377 -8.17 -40.15 -9.96
CA VAL A 377 -6.96 -39.60 -9.32
C VAL A 377 -6.48 -38.36 -10.08
N ILE A 378 -6.24 -37.26 -9.36
CA ILE A 378 -5.97 -35.95 -9.99
C ILE A 378 -4.55 -35.76 -10.51
N GLY A 379 -3.55 -36.46 -9.95
CA GLY A 379 -2.15 -36.31 -10.33
C GLY A 379 -1.77 -37.10 -11.58
N ASP A 380 -2.38 -38.29 -11.78
CA ASP A 380 -2.05 -39.19 -12.88
C ASP A 380 -3.24 -39.58 -13.77
N GLY A 381 -4.46 -39.15 -13.42
CA GLY A 381 -5.68 -39.38 -14.21
C GLY A 381 -6.23 -40.80 -14.14
N ARG A 382 -5.66 -41.70 -13.31
CA ARG A 382 -6.11 -43.09 -13.20
C ARG A 382 -7.52 -43.18 -12.61
N ILE A 383 -8.26 -44.22 -13.01
CA ILE A 383 -9.60 -44.52 -12.50
C ILE A 383 -9.51 -45.66 -11.50
N CYS A 384 -10.02 -45.43 -10.29
CA CYS A 384 -10.22 -46.51 -9.32
C CYS A 384 -11.65 -47.05 -9.47
N GLU A 385 -11.78 -48.37 -9.59
CA GLU A 385 -13.03 -49.11 -9.65
C GLU A 385 -13.03 -50.19 -8.57
N THR A 386 -13.88 -50.00 -7.55
CA THR A 386 -13.99 -50.92 -6.40
C THR A 386 -14.38 -52.31 -6.89
N GLY A 387 -13.64 -53.34 -6.45
CA GLY A 387 -13.85 -54.74 -6.84
C GLY A 387 -13.20 -55.14 -8.16
N LYS A 388 -12.61 -54.20 -8.91
CA LYS A 388 -11.92 -54.49 -10.18
C LYS A 388 -10.42 -54.31 -10.08
N ASN A 389 -9.97 -53.08 -9.76
CA ASN A 389 -8.54 -52.77 -9.66
C ASN A 389 -8.12 -52.31 -8.26
N ASN A 390 -9.06 -52.21 -7.32
CA ASN A 390 -8.80 -51.94 -5.92
C ASN A 390 -9.93 -52.52 -5.05
N PRO A 391 -9.64 -53.11 -3.87
CA PRO A 391 -10.68 -53.50 -2.91
C PRO A 391 -11.51 -52.33 -2.38
N ASN A 392 -10.98 -51.09 -2.37
CA ASN A 392 -11.69 -49.91 -1.91
C ASN A 392 -11.18 -48.62 -2.57
N CYS A 393 -12.08 -47.86 -3.21
CA CYS A 393 -11.78 -46.49 -3.63
C CYS A 393 -12.27 -45.50 -2.58
N GLY A 394 -11.48 -44.45 -2.31
CA GLY A 394 -11.89 -43.34 -1.45
C GLY A 394 -12.14 -42.09 -2.29
N ALA A 395 -13.20 -41.34 -2.01
CA ALA A 395 -13.50 -40.09 -2.69
C ALA A 395 -13.76 -38.97 -1.70
N PHE A 396 -13.47 -37.74 -2.08
CA PHE A 396 -13.87 -36.60 -1.27
C PHE A 396 -15.40 -36.46 -1.21
N THR A 397 -15.95 -36.22 -0.01
CA THR A 397 -17.35 -35.83 0.22
C THR A 397 -17.51 -34.32 -0.01
N PHE A 398 -16.53 -33.55 0.46
CA PHE A 398 -16.39 -32.13 0.16
C PHE A 398 -14.92 -31.66 0.20
N ILE A 399 -14.66 -30.54 -0.47
CA ILE A 399 -13.43 -29.74 -0.31
C ILE A 399 -13.82 -28.27 -0.19
N GLU A 400 -13.30 -27.59 0.83
CA GLU A 400 -13.34 -26.13 0.98
C GLU A 400 -11.98 -25.54 0.59
N CYS A 401 -11.96 -24.63 -0.40
CA CYS A 401 -10.72 -24.00 -0.89
C CYS A 401 -10.49 -22.61 -0.28
N ARG A 402 -9.21 -22.22 -0.09
CA ARG A 402 -8.79 -20.90 0.43
C ARG A 402 -7.79 -20.17 -0.45
#